data_AF-A0A7K3UL35-F1
#
_entry.id   AF-A0A7K3UL35-F1
#
_cell.length_a   1.000
_cell.length_b   1.000
_cell.length_c   1.000
_cell.angle_alpha   90.00
_cell.angle_beta   90.00
_cell.angle_gamma   90.00
#
_symmetry.space_group_name_H-M   'P 1'
#
loop_
_entity.id
_entity.type
_entity.pdbx_description
1 polymer ?
#
loop_
_entity_poly.entity_id
_entity_poly.type
_entity_poly.pdbx_seq_one_letter_code
_entity_poly.pdbx_strand_id
1 'polypeptide(L)'
;MFTLIVDYAVAPDGGSLALSVERLDGKTECFVINRSFASRGTPDYNVVRSNIRSLSAEECEEIATNMEGLVTDAASIDLVTEFINTLKVQSSKVRHT
;
A
#
# COMPACT_ATOMS: atom_id res chain seq x y z
N MET A 1 -13.29 -0.94 -0.63
CA MET A 1 -13.44 -1.02 -2.09
C MET A 1 -13.08 0.32 -2.75
N PHE A 2 -12.27 0.25 -3.81
CA PHE A 2 -11.67 1.39 -4.51
C PHE A 2 -12.19 1.52 -5.94
N THR A 3 -12.24 2.74 -6.47
CA THR A 3 -12.73 3.04 -7.82
C THR A 3 -11.59 3.08 -8.83
N LEU A 4 -10.50 3.76 -8.49
CA LEU A 4 -9.33 3.90 -9.35
C LEU A 4 -8.07 4.29 -8.54
N ILE A 5 -6.92 4.09 -9.17
CA ILE A 5 -5.64 4.60 -8.68
C ILE A 5 -5.48 6.04 -9.16
N VAL A 6 -5.33 6.97 -8.22
CA VAL A 6 -5.29 8.42 -8.48
C VAL A 6 -3.88 8.87 -8.80
N ASP A 7 -2.91 8.46 -7.98
CA ASP A 7 -1.54 8.94 -8.07
C ASP A 7 -0.58 8.00 -7.34
N TYR A 8 0.71 8.05 -7.70
CA TYR A 8 1.78 7.39 -6.97
C TYR A 8 3.01 8.30 -6.88
N ALA A 9 3.73 8.23 -5.76
CA ALA A 9 4.92 9.05 -5.54
C ALA A 9 6.01 8.28 -4.79
N VAL A 10 7.27 8.58 -5.12
CA VAL A 10 8.42 8.14 -4.33
C VAL A 10 8.80 9.26 -3.37
N ALA A 11 8.81 8.97 -2.08
CA ALA A 11 9.21 9.95 -1.07
C ALA A 11 10.72 10.21 -1.13
N PRO A 12 11.18 11.44 -0.85
CA PRO A 12 12.61 11.78 -0.82
C PRO A 12 13.34 11.23 0.42
N ASP A 13 12.71 10.36 1.20
CA ASP A 13 13.21 9.83 2.48
C ASP A 13 14.12 8.60 2.33
N GLY A 14 14.45 8.23 1.09
CA GLY A 14 15.34 7.12 0.78
C GLY A 14 14.68 5.85 0.28
N GLY A 15 13.37 5.86 0.04
CA GLY A 15 12.71 4.79 -0.69
C GLY A 15 11.26 4.51 -0.32
N SER A 16 10.64 5.30 0.56
CA SER A 16 9.20 5.13 0.82
C SER A 16 8.40 5.41 -0.44
N LEU A 17 7.31 4.67 -0.60
CA LEU A 17 6.40 4.81 -1.73
C LEU A 17 5.04 5.23 -1.20
N ALA A 18 4.37 6.12 -1.91
CA ALA A 18 3.01 6.56 -1.64
C ALA A 18 2.10 6.19 -2.82
N LEU A 19 0.90 5.71 -2.52
CA LEU A 19 -0.12 5.34 -3.49
C LEU A 19 -1.45 5.93 -3.03
N SER A 20 -2.03 6.79 -3.86
CA SER A 20 -3.34 7.37 -3.61
C SER A 20 -4.38 6.65 -4.43
N VAL A 21 -5.46 6.21 -3.79
CA VAL A 21 -6.60 5.58 -4.44
C VAL A 21 -7.87 6.31 -4.09
N GLU A 22 -8.80 6.37 -5.03
CA GLU A 22 -10.14 6.86 -4.77
C GLU A 22 -11.02 5.72 -4.25
N ARG A 23 -11.78 5.99 -3.19
CA ARG A 23 -12.73 5.06 -2.60
C ARG A 23 -14.12 5.26 -3.19
N LEU A 24 -14.99 4.26 -3.04
CA LEU A 24 -16.40 4.35 -3.43
C LEU A 24 -17.17 5.52 -2.77
N ASP A 25 -16.71 6.01 -1.62
CA ASP A 25 -17.30 7.18 -0.93
C ASP A 25 -16.78 8.53 -1.48
N GLY A 26 -16.03 8.51 -2.58
CA GLY A 26 -15.46 9.70 -3.23
C GLY A 26 -14.27 10.31 -2.49
N LYS A 27 -13.76 9.64 -1.44
CA LYS A 27 -12.59 10.11 -0.70
C LYS A 27 -11.31 9.46 -1.23
N THR A 28 -10.23 10.24 -1.25
CA THR A 28 -8.89 9.72 -1.51
C THR A 28 -8.28 9.14 -0.24
N GLU A 29 -7.87 7.88 -0.29
CA GLU A 29 -7.07 7.23 0.75
C GLU A 29 -5.64 7.07 0.22
N CYS A 30 -4.66 7.48 1.02
CA CYS A 30 -3.25 7.41 0.67
C CYS A 30 -2.58 6.33 1.52
N PHE A 31 -1.97 5.37 0.83
CA PHE A 31 -1.18 4.30 1.41
C PHE A 31 0.30 4.62 1.25
N VAL A 32 1.07 4.40 2.29
CA VAL A 32 2.52 4.62 2.28
C VAL A 32 3.24 3.36 2.72
N ILE A 33 4.15 2.86 1.89
CA ILE A 33 5.14 1.86 2.32
C ILE A 33 6.30 2.62 2.96
N ASN A 34 6.51 2.44 4.26
CA ASN A 34 7.66 3.03 4.94
C ASN A 34 8.94 2.27 4.60
N ARG A 35 9.79 2.88 3.78
CA ARG A 35 11.12 2.38 3.41
C ARG A 35 12.20 3.44 3.55
N SER A 36 11.92 4.47 4.34
CA SER A 36 12.88 5.49 4.67
C SER A 36 14.19 4.89 5.18
N PHE A 37 15.30 5.59 4.95
CA PHE A 37 16.58 5.15 5.53
C PHE A 37 16.52 5.06 7.06
N ALA A 38 15.75 5.94 7.70
CA ALA A 38 15.59 5.99 9.14
C ALA A 38 14.83 4.78 9.72
N SER A 39 13.92 4.16 8.95
CA SER A 39 13.16 3.00 9.44
C SER A 39 13.87 1.68 9.21
N ARG A 40 14.96 1.62 8.42
CA ARG A 40 15.69 0.37 8.16
C ARG A 40 16.11 -0.33 9.46
N GLY A 41 15.76 -1.61 9.57
CA GLY A 41 16.03 -2.44 10.75
C GLY A 41 14.99 -2.33 11.87
N THR A 42 13.97 -1.48 11.71
CA THR A 42 12.84 -1.37 12.64
C THR A 42 11.66 -2.21 12.17
N PRO A 43 10.71 -2.56 13.06
CA PRO A 43 9.46 -3.21 12.68
C PRO A 43 8.60 -2.38 11.70
N ASP A 44 8.84 -1.07 11.64
CA ASP A 44 8.13 -0.15 10.74
C ASP A 44 8.66 -0.14 9.31
N TYR A 45 9.79 -0.83 9.04
CA TYR A 45 10.33 -0.97 7.68
C TYR A 45 9.51 -1.95 6.85
N ASN A 46 9.22 -1.60 5.60
CA ASN A 46 8.38 -2.37 4.68
C ASN A 46 6.95 -2.60 5.21
N VAL A 47 6.43 -1.66 5.98
CA VAL A 47 5.04 -1.68 6.45
C VAL A 47 4.24 -0.63 5.68
N VAL A 48 3.07 -1.04 5.20
CA VAL A 48 2.05 -0.20 4.59
C VAL A 48 1.19 0.42 5.67
N ARG A 49 1.04 1.75 5.62
CA ARG A 49 0.15 2.52 6.49
C ARG A 49 -0.84 3.32 5.65
N SER A 50 -2.07 3.43 6.13
CA SER A 50 -3.06 4.36 5.59
C SER A 50 -3.00 5.68 6.34
N ASN A 51 -3.23 6.79 5.63
CA ASN A 51 -3.31 8.12 6.23
C ASN A 51 -4.59 8.36 7.05
N ILE A 52 -5.61 7.51 6.91
CA ILE A 52 -6.93 7.69 7.56
C ILE A 52 -7.32 6.57 8.53
N ARG A 53 -6.62 5.43 8.52
CA ARG A 53 -6.90 4.30 9.43
C ARG A 53 -5.68 3.44 9.70
N SER A 54 -5.73 2.68 10.80
CA SER A 54 -4.84 1.53 10.99
C SER A 54 -5.31 0.39 10.10
N LEU A 55 -4.38 -0.44 9.63
CA LEU A 55 -4.68 -1.57 8.75
C LEU A 55 -4.46 -2.88 9.51
N SER A 56 -5.55 -3.64 9.68
CA SER A 56 -5.49 -5.02 10.11
C SER A 56 -4.95 -5.94 9.00
N ALA A 57 -4.64 -7.18 9.37
CA ALA A 57 -4.17 -8.19 8.41
C ALA A 57 -5.20 -8.47 7.32
N GLU A 58 -6.48 -8.60 7.71
CA GLU A 58 -7.59 -8.83 6.81
C GLU A 58 -7.82 -7.63 5.89
N GLU A 59 -7.74 -6.41 6.42
CA GLU A 59 -7.81 -5.20 5.59
C GLU A 59 -6.66 -5.13 4.59
N CYS A 60 -5.43 -5.51 4.98
CA CYS A 60 -4.30 -5.53 4.03
C CYS A 60 -4.55 -6.52 2.87
N GLU A 61 -5.12 -7.70 3.16
CA GLU A 61 -5.49 -8.69 2.14
C GLU A 61 -6.62 -8.16 1.24
N GLU A 62 -7.68 -7.60 1.81
CA GLU A 62 -8.80 -7.03 1.06
C GLU A 62 -8.32 -5.89 0.13
N ILE A 63 -7.48 -4.99 0.65
CA ILE A 63 -6.90 -3.88 -0.10
C ILE A 63 -6.06 -4.39 -1.27
N ALA A 64 -5.21 -5.41 -1.04
CA ALA A 64 -4.41 -6.01 -2.09
C ALA A 64 -5.29 -6.58 -3.22
N THR A 65 -6.33 -7.35 -2.88
CA THR A 65 -7.26 -7.92 -3.87
C THR A 65 -8.02 -6.84 -4.63
N ASN A 66 -8.47 -5.78 -3.96
CA ASN A 66 -9.13 -4.65 -4.62
C ASN A 66 -8.19 -3.95 -5.60
N MET A 67 -6.93 -3.72 -5.21
CA MET A 67 -5.91 -3.10 -6.08
C MET A 67 -5.59 -3.99 -7.28
N GLU A 68 -5.47 -5.32 -7.11
CA GLU A 68 -5.28 -6.26 -8.21
C GLU A 68 -6.39 -6.17 -9.26
N GLY A 69 -7.64 -5.99 -8.84
CA GLY A 69 -8.78 -5.80 -9.75
C GLY A 69 -8.75 -4.48 -10.53
N LEU A 70 -8.01 -3.48 -10.05
CA LEU A 70 -7.88 -2.16 -10.69
C LEU A 70 -6.69 -2.07 -11.67
N VAL A 71 -5.67 -2.93 -11.51
CA VAL A 71 -4.52 -2.97 -12.41
C VAL A 71 -4.93 -3.58 -13.75
N THR A 72 -5.34 -2.72 -14.68
CA THR A 72 -5.76 -3.10 -16.04
C THR A 72 -4.82 -2.62 -17.14
N ASP A 73 -3.84 -1.75 -16.82
CA ASP A 73 -2.96 -1.13 -17.81
C ASP A 73 -1.46 -1.26 -17.45
N ALA A 74 -0.65 -1.53 -18.48
CA ALA A 74 0.70 -2.10 -18.37
C ALA A 74 1.77 -1.13 -17.85
N ALA A 75 1.52 0.18 -17.91
CA ALA A 75 2.53 1.19 -17.63
C ALA A 75 2.67 1.56 -16.14
N SER A 76 1.67 1.24 -15.30
CA SER A 76 1.68 1.52 -13.85
C SER A 76 1.97 0.27 -13.01
N ILE A 77 2.31 -0.86 -13.65
CA ILE A 77 2.36 -2.19 -13.02
C ILE A 77 3.40 -2.24 -11.91
N ASP A 78 4.63 -1.77 -12.10
CA ASP A 78 5.72 -2.13 -11.19
C ASP A 78 5.54 -1.58 -9.77
N LEU A 79 5.20 -0.29 -9.62
CA LEU A 79 5.02 0.34 -8.32
C LEU A 79 3.75 -0.13 -7.61
N VAL A 80 2.64 -0.27 -8.35
CA VAL A 80 1.38 -0.75 -7.79
C VAL A 80 1.49 -2.23 -7.40
N THR A 81 2.16 -3.04 -8.22
CA THR A 81 2.46 -4.45 -7.92
C THR A 81 3.33 -4.58 -6.68
N GLU A 82 4.30 -3.70 -6.51
CA GLU A 82 5.12 -3.64 -5.31
C GLU A 82 4.29 -3.31 -4.05
N PHE A 83 3.33 -2.40 -4.15
CA PHE A 83 2.36 -2.13 -3.10
C PHE A 83 1.50 -3.35 -2.77
N ILE A 84 0.93 -4.00 -3.78
CA ILE A 84 0.11 -5.21 -3.63
C ILE A 84 0.91 -6.31 -2.93
N ASN A 85 2.14 -6.55 -3.37
CA ASN A 85 3.01 -7.56 -2.77
C ASN A 85 3.33 -7.24 -1.30
N THR A 86 3.60 -5.97 -1.00
CA THR A 86 3.89 -5.55 0.38
C THR A 86 2.67 -5.71 1.29
N LEU A 87 1.47 -5.39 0.80
CA LEU A 87 0.20 -5.63 1.51
C LEU A 87 -0.03 -7.12 1.79
N LYS A 88 0.22 -8.01 0.82
CA LYS A 88 0.11 -9.47 0.99
C LYS A 88 1.11 -10.03 2.00
N VAL A 89 2.34 -9.51 2.02
CA VAL A 89 3.34 -9.89 3.02
C VAL A 89 2.90 -9.43 4.42
N GLN A 90 2.36 -8.20 4.53
CA GLN A 90 1.89 -7.66 5.79
C GLN A 90 0.67 -8.41 6.34
N SER A 91 -0.29 -8.79 5.50
CA SER A 91 -1.42 -9.62 5.92
C SER A 91 -0.97 -11.00 6.45
N SER A 92 0.09 -11.55 5.86
CA SER A 92 0.65 -12.86 6.26
C SER A 92 1.49 -12.81 7.53
N LYS A 93 2.22 -11.71 7.79
CA LYS A 93 3.08 -11.56 8.97
C LYS A 93 2.30 -11.52 10.29
N VAL A 94 1.08 -10.99 10.29
CA VAL A 94 0.24 -10.86 11.49
C VAL A 94 -0.41 -12.21 11.87
N ARG A 95 -0.49 -13.18 10.96
CA ARG A 95 -1.08 -14.51 11.22
C ARG A 95 -0.16 -15.47 12.00
N HIS A 96 1.08 -15.08 12.28
CA HIS A 96 2.10 -15.93 12.90
C HIS A 96 2.52 -15.52 14.32
N THR A 97 1.74 -14.69 15.01
CA THR A 97 1.89 -14.36 16.43
C THR A 97 0.67 -14.81 17.21
#